data_AF-A0A087UWU1-F1
#
_entry.id   AF-A0A087UWU1-F1
#
_cell.length_a   1.000
_cell.length_b   1.000
_cell.length_c   1.000
_cell.angle_alpha   90.00
_cell.angle_beta   90.00
_cell.angle_gamma   90.00
#
_symmetry.space_group_name_H-M   'P 1'
#
loop_
_entity.id
_entity.type
_entity.pdbx_description
1 polymer ?
#
loop_
_entity_poly.entity_id
_entity_poly.type
_entity_poly.pdbx_seq_one_letter_code
_entity_poly.pdbx_strand_id
1 'polypeptide(L)' 'MGKDQELLEAARCGNFAVVERILNQRAKKTGPLASLRRGPGPNIQDSNGYTPLHHACLNGHKDIVVMLLSHDASA' A
#
# COMPACT_ATOMS: atom_id res chain seq x y z
N MET A 1 16.74 0.66 1.89
CA MET A 1 15.79 0.64 0.76
C MET A 1 14.56 -0.11 1.25
N GLY A 2 13.53 0.64 1.62
CA GLY A 2 12.52 0.24 2.61
C GLY A 2 11.37 -0.61 2.05
N LYS A 3 10.53 -1.12 2.95
CA LYS A 3 9.28 -1.84 2.64
C LYS A 3 8.36 -1.05 1.71
N ASP A 4 8.53 0.26 1.68
CA ASP A 4 7.84 1.25 0.85
C ASP A 4 8.09 0.99 -0.63
N GLN A 5 9.35 0.86 -1.04
CA GLN A 5 9.71 0.57 -2.42
C GLN A 5 9.21 -0.82 -2.85
N GLU A 6 9.24 -1.80 -1.94
CA GLU A 6 8.73 -3.15 -2.18
C GLU A 6 7.22 -3.13 -2.47
N LEU A 7 6.45 -2.28 -1.77
CA LEU A 7 5.02 -2.13 -2.00
C LEU A 7 4.71 -1.48 -3.35
N LEU A 8 5.44 -0.42 -3.72
CA LEU A 8 5.32 0.24 -5.03
C LEU A 8 5.58 -0.75 -6.17
N GLU A 9 6.66 -1.52 -6.05
CA GLU A 9 7.07 -2.50 -7.04
C GLU A 9 6.06 -3.65 -7.17
N ALA A 10 5.59 -4.17 -6.03
CA ALA A 10 4.59 -5.23 -6.02
C ALA A 10 3.27 -4.78 -6.65
N ALA A 11 2.82 -3.55 -6.37
CA ALA A 11 1.62 -2.99 -6.98
C ALA A 11 1.79 -2.70 -8.48
N ARG A 12 3.00 -2.34 -8.92
CA ARG A 12 3.34 -2.15 -10.34
C ARG A 12 3.29 -3.46 -11.13
N CYS A 13 3.88 -4.51 -10.58
CA CYS A 13 4.01 -5.80 -11.25
C CYS A 13 2.81 -6.74 -11.06
N GLY A 14 1.79 -6.35 -10.28
CA GLY A 14 0.61 -7.20 -10.06
C GLY A 14 0.81 -8.29 -9.01
N ASN A 15 1.82 -8.15 -8.14
CA ASN A 15 2.15 -9.17 -7.15
C ASN A 15 1.26 -9.04 -5.90
N PHE A 16 0.06 -9.61 -6.00
CA PHE A 16 -0.95 -9.58 -4.94
C PHE A 16 -0.44 -10.11 -3.60
N ALA A 17 0.25 -11.27 -3.59
CA ALA A 17 0.70 -11.90 -2.35
C ALA A 17 1.69 -11.03 -1.56
N VAL A 18 2.56 -10.30 -2.26
CA VAL A 18 3.50 -9.38 -1.62
C VAL A 18 2.77 -8.14 -1.09
N VAL A 19 1.85 -7.56 -1.88
CA VAL A 19 1.01 -6.44 -1.43
C VAL A 19 0.23 -6.83 -0.17
N GLU A 20 -0.45 -7.97 -0.20
CA GLU A 20 -1.21 -8.51 0.93
C GLU A 20 -0.32 -8.69 2.16
N ARG A 21 0.84 -9.34 1.99
CA ARG A 21 1.78 -9.57 3.08
C ARG A 21 2.26 -8.25 3.71
N ILE A 22 2.54 -7.24 2.90
CA ILE A 22 3.00 -5.93 3.37
C ILE A 22 1.89 -5.18 4.12
N LEU A 23 0.67 -5.21 3.60
CA LEU A 23 -0.49 -4.55 4.22
C LEU A 23 -0.96 -5.27 5.50
N ASN A 24 -1.00 -6.61 5.49
CA ASN A 24 -1.46 -7.43 6.61
C ASN A 24 -0.50 -7.43 7.81
N GLN A 25 0.78 -7.10 7.61
CA GLN A 25 1.73 -6.90 8.71
C GLN A 25 1.38 -5.74 9.67
N ARG A 26 0.33 -4.94 9.37
CA ARG A 26 -0.05 -3.72 10.09
C ARG A 26 -1.29 -3.85 11.00
N ALA A 27 -2.06 -4.93 10.92
CA ALA A 27 -3.31 -5.11 11.68
C ALA A 27 -3.14 -5.17 13.23
N LYS A 28 -1.90 -5.19 13.75
CA LYS A 28 -1.62 -5.24 15.20
C LYS A 28 -1.39 -3.87 15.87
N LYS A 29 -1.69 -2.74 15.23
CA LYS A 29 -1.54 -1.40 15.84
C LYS A 29 -2.81 -0.55 15.72
N THR A 30 -3.90 -1.03 16.29
CA THR A 30 -5.13 -0.25 16.52
C THR A 30 -5.07 0.35 17.93
N GLY A 31 -4.54 1.56 18.05
CA GLY A 31 -4.54 2.30 19.30
C GLY A 31 -4.92 3.76 19.04
N PRO A 32 -5.54 4.46 20.00
CA PRO A 32 -6.14 5.79 19.82
C PRO A 32 -5.13 6.92 19.47
N LEU A 33 -3.84 6.61 19.33
CA LEU A 33 -2.77 7.53 18.93
C LEU A 33 -2.08 7.14 17.59
N ALA A 34 -2.64 6.16 16.85
CA ALA A 34 -2.07 5.67 15.60
C ALA A 34 -1.99 6.73 14.48
N SER A 35 -2.70 7.86 14.62
CA SER A 35 -2.65 9.00 13.69
C SER A 35 -1.30 9.72 13.66
N LEU A 36 -0.40 9.50 14.62
CA LEU A 36 0.84 10.30 14.75
C LEU A 36 2.12 9.62 14.25
N ARG A 37 2.13 8.30 14.02
CA ARG A 37 3.29 7.59 13.44
C ARG A 37 2.89 6.93 12.13
N ARG A 38 2.89 7.74 11.07
CA ARG A 38 2.76 7.29 9.68
C ARG A 38 3.92 6.34 9.36
N GLY A 39 3.76 5.05 9.62
CA GLY A 39 4.40 4.04 8.77
C GLY A 39 3.97 4.31 7.32
N PRO A 40 4.71 3.83 6.30
CA PRO A 40 4.40 4.11 4.91
C PRO A 40 2.91 3.99 4.66
N GLY A 41 2.25 5.11 4.39
CA GLY A 41 0.85 5.06 3.98
C GLY A 41 0.79 4.39 2.60
N PRO A 42 -0.36 3.91 2.14
CA PRO A 42 -0.54 3.64 0.71
C PRO A 42 -0.36 4.92 -0.14
N ASN A 43 -0.20 6.08 0.50
CA ASN A 43 0.25 7.34 -0.08
C ASN A 43 1.78 7.49 -0.19
N ILE A 44 2.57 6.42 -0.07
CA ILE A 44 3.98 6.50 -0.48
C ILE A 44 4.05 6.85 -1.96
N GLN A 45 4.92 7.78 -2.30
CA GLN A 45 5.14 8.20 -3.68
C GLN A 45 6.54 7.77 -4.11
N ASP A 46 6.66 7.24 -5.32
CA ASP A 46 7.95 7.12 -5.99
C ASP A 46 8.46 8.54 -6.35
N SER A 47 9.67 8.61 -6.87
CA SER A 47 10.35 9.79 -7.43
C SER A 47 9.51 10.55 -8.46
N ASN A 48 8.54 9.88 -9.09
CA ASN A 48 7.59 10.47 -10.04
C ASN A 48 6.28 10.97 -9.40
N GLY A 49 6.12 10.88 -8.08
CA GLY A 49 4.87 11.22 -7.39
C GLY A 49 3.79 10.13 -7.44
N TYR A 50 4.08 8.95 -8.00
CA TYR A 50 3.11 7.87 -8.13
C TYR A 50 3.02 7.00 -6.88
N THR A 51 1.80 6.67 -6.49
CA THR A 51 1.52 5.77 -5.38
C THR A 51 1.34 4.32 -5.86
N PRO A 52 1.39 3.31 -4.98
CA PRO A 52 1.09 1.92 -5.34
C PRO A 52 -0.28 1.79 -6.00
N LEU A 53 -1.25 2.60 -5.57
CA LEU A 53 -2.58 2.65 -6.18
C LEU A 53 -2.54 3.17 -7.62
N HIS A 54 -1.75 4.22 -7.90
CA HIS A 54 -1.57 4.70 -9.28
C HIS A 54 -0.98 3.61 -10.18
N HIS A 55 0.03 2.89 -9.69
CA HIS A 55 0.63 1.80 -10.44
C HIS A 55 -0.34 0.64 -10.66
N ALA A 56 -1.10 0.24 -9.65
CA ALA A 56 -2.11 -0.80 -9.78
C ALA A 56 -3.21 -0.41 -10.78
N CYS A 57 -3.71 0.83 -10.71
CA CYS A 57 -4.69 1.36 -11.67
C CYS A 57 -4.16 1.43 -13.10
N LEU A 58 -2.94 1.93 -13.29
CA LEU A 58 -2.32 2.09 -14.61
C LEU A 58 -2.11 0.75 -15.31
N ASN A 59 -1.78 -0.29 -14.54
CA ASN A 59 -1.56 -1.64 -15.05
C ASN A 59 -2.84 -2.51 -15.06
N GLY A 60 -3.98 -2.00 -14.56
CA GLY A 60 -5.25 -2.71 -14.56
C GLY A 60 -5.38 -3.80 -13.49
N HIS A 61 -4.57 -3.75 -12.44
CA HIS A 61 -4.54 -4.73 -11.34
C HIS A 61 -5.70 -4.49 -10.36
N LYS A 62 -6.92 -4.81 -10.77
CA LYS A 62 -8.16 -4.55 -10.02
C LYS A 62 -8.14 -5.13 -8.61
N ASP A 63 -7.64 -6.34 -8.41
CA ASP A 63 -7.59 -6.99 -7.09
C ASP A 63 -6.69 -6.23 -6.12
N ILE A 64 -5.56 -5.71 -6.61
CA ILE A 64 -4.64 -4.88 -5.83
C ILE A 64 -5.25 -3.52 -5.54
N VAL A 65 -5.97 -2.93 -6.49
CA VAL A 65 -6.72 -1.67 -6.29
C VAL A 65 -7.75 -1.84 -5.18
N VAL A 66 -8.57 -2.89 -5.24
CA VAL A 66 -9.58 -3.19 -4.21
C VAL A 66 -8.92 -3.41 -2.85
N MET A 67 -7.82 -4.16 -2.80
CA MET A 67 -7.08 -4.39 -1.56
C MET A 67 -6.51 -3.10 -0.96
N LEU A 68 -5.82 -2.29 -1.77
CA LEU A 68 -5.26 -1.01 -1.33
C LEU A 68 -6.35 -0.05 -0.85
N LEU A 69 -7.48 0.02 -1.55
CA LEU A 69 -8.64 0.84 -1.16
C LEU A 69 -9.30 0.32 0.12
N SER A 70 -9.45 -0.99 0.27
CA SER A 70 -10.02 -1.59 1.49
C SER A 70 -9.15 -1.30 2.72
N HIS A 71 -7.83 -1.27 2.55
CA HIS A 71 -6.89 -0.94 3.61
C HIS A 71 -6.80 0.57 3.93
N ASP A 72 -7.06 1.47 2.96
CA ASP A 72 -7.07 2.92 3.19
C ASP A 72 -8.43 3.43 3.71
N ALA A 73 -9.54 2.78 3.30
CA ALA A 73 -10.90 3.07 3.76
C ALA A 73 -11.19 2.59 5.19
N SER A 74 -10.25 1.86 5.80
CA SER A 74 -10.32 1.46 7.21
C SER A 74 -9.74 2.60 8.07
N ALA A 75 -10.62 3.56 8.40
CA ALA A 75 -10.38 4.79 9.17
C ALA A 75 -9.63 4.62 10.51
#